data_AF-F3CE12-F1
#
_entry.id   AF-F3CE12-F1
#
_cell.length_a   1.000
_cell.length_b   1.000
_cell.length_c   1.000
_cell.angle_alpha   90.00
_cell.angle_beta   90.00
_cell.angle_gamma   90.00
#
_symmetry.space_group_name_H-M   'P 1'
#
loop_
_entity.id
_entity.type
_entity.pdbx_description
1 polymer ?
#
loop_
_entity_poly.entity_id
_entity_poly.type
_entity_poly.pdbx_seq_one_letter_code
_entity_poly.pdbx_strand_id
1 'polypeptide(L)'
;MLRRGLHIIQEHPVHPDEILRHQQLATQMGCQYIVNSFYPHTAAGRCWTGAAQRLSQLLDGHRTNLAQLTTSRQLLYSGLDLLFQALGCDLAAQASVGLLDSDDDFHTLSLNLPESRVLLRLQSWMATDDPDLHSLVMHQLSLAWPSGYLSLDASYGPVNWTPALYAEAHDDDRQTLYTSKADYLQQATAMPLHPAASIG
;
A
#
# COMPACT_ATOMS: atom_id res chain seq x y z
N MET A 1 -28.22 16.17 -1.25
CA MET A 1 -27.20 17.23 -1.06
C MET A 1 -26.62 17.73 -2.38
N LEU A 2 -26.10 16.88 -3.26
CA LEU A 2 -25.56 17.30 -4.58
C LEU A 2 -26.54 18.14 -5.42
N ARG A 3 -27.83 17.74 -5.51
CA ARG A 3 -28.88 18.54 -6.18
C ARG A 3 -29.09 19.94 -5.61
N ARG A 4 -28.53 20.23 -4.42
CA ARG A 4 -28.56 21.54 -3.77
C ARG A 4 -27.25 22.32 -4.00
N GLY A 5 -26.35 21.86 -4.87
CA GLY A 5 -25.08 22.51 -5.18
C GLY A 5 -23.98 22.34 -4.12
N LEU A 6 -24.14 21.39 -3.19
CA LEU A 6 -23.16 21.16 -2.12
C LEU A 6 -22.06 20.19 -2.57
N HIS A 7 -20.81 20.48 -2.20
CA HIS A 7 -19.70 19.51 -2.29
C HIS A 7 -19.89 18.38 -1.28
N ILE A 8 -19.53 17.16 -1.66
CA ILE A 8 -19.74 15.96 -0.84
C ILE A 8 -18.47 15.13 -0.76
N ILE A 9 -18.16 14.72 0.47
CA ILE A 9 -17.21 13.66 0.79
C ILE A 9 -18.04 12.51 1.38
N GLN A 10 -17.99 11.34 0.74
CA GLN A 10 -18.71 10.14 1.17
C GLN A 10 -17.71 9.06 1.57
N GLU A 11 -17.91 8.40 2.70
CA GLU A 11 -17.07 7.28 3.13
C GLU A 11 -17.32 6.04 2.27
N HIS A 12 -16.25 5.29 2.01
CA HIS A 12 -16.30 3.97 1.35
C HIS A 12 -16.98 2.90 2.24
N PRO A 13 -17.41 1.75 1.68
CA PRO A 13 -17.48 1.42 0.26
C PRO A 13 -18.71 2.05 -0.43
N VAL A 14 -18.57 2.34 -1.73
CA VAL A 14 -19.67 2.81 -2.58
C VAL A 14 -19.65 2.00 -3.87
N HIS A 15 -20.83 1.55 -4.34
CA HIS A 15 -20.92 0.78 -5.58
C HIS A 15 -20.44 1.61 -6.78
N PRO A 16 -19.69 1.05 -7.75
CA PRO A 16 -19.17 1.80 -8.90
C PRO A 16 -20.23 2.60 -9.66
N ASP A 17 -21.41 2.01 -9.90
CA ASP A 17 -22.51 2.71 -10.58
C ASP A 17 -23.01 3.93 -9.80
N GLU A 18 -22.99 3.87 -8.46
CA GLU A 18 -23.37 5.00 -7.62
C GLU A 18 -22.30 6.09 -7.65
N ILE A 19 -21.01 5.72 -7.65
CA ILE A 19 -19.90 6.65 -7.82
C ILE A 19 -20.07 7.40 -9.14
N LEU A 20 -20.28 6.68 -10.25
CA LEU A 20 -20.48 7.27 -11.58
C LEU A 20 -21.68 8.21 -11.59
N ARG A 21 -22.83 7.77 -11.04
CA ARG A 21 -24.05 8.58 -10.96
C ARG A 21 -23.83 9.85 -10.13
N HIS A 22 -23.12 9.76 -9.00
CA HIS A 22 -22.84 10.91 -8.14
C HIS A 22 -21.83 11.87 -8.75
N GLN A 23 -20.79 11.37 -9.42
CA GLN A 23 -19.82 12.19 -10.15
C GLN A 23 -20.50 12.94 -11.30
N GLN A 24 -21.33 12.26 -12.10
CA GLN A 24 -22.10 12.89 -13.18
C GLN A 24 -23.01 14.00 -12.65
N LEU A 25 -23.72 13.74 -11.55
CA LEU A 25 -24.57 14.74 -10.92
C LEU A 25 -23.75 15.91 -10.35
N ALA A 26 -22.60 15.65 -9.71
CA ALA A 26 -21.73 16.70 -9.18
C ALA A 26 -21.25 17.63 -10.30
N THR A 27 -20.81 17.07 -11.43
CA THR A 27 -20.44 17.82 -12.63
C THR A 27 -21.60 18.68 -13.15
N GLN A 28 -22.80 18.12 -13.27
CA GLN A 28 -24.00 18.86 -13.71
C GLN A 28 -24.35 20.03 -12.78
N MET A 29 -24.11 19.86 -11.48
CA MET A 29 -24.42 20.87 -10.46
C MET A 29 -23.26 21.83 -10.19
N GLY A 30 -22.11 21.69 -10.88
CA GLY A 30 -20.91 22.50 -10.66
C GLY A 30 -20.26 22.30 -9.29
N CYS A 31 -20.46 21.14 -8.66
CA CYS A 31 -19.87 20.81 -7.35
C CYS A 31 -18.93 19.58 -7.44
N GLN A 32 -18.36 19.20 -6.30
CA GLN A 32 -17.38 18.11 -6.19
C GLN A 32 -18.00 16.94 -5.42
N TYR A 33 -17.67 15.72 -5.84
CA TYR A 33 -18.01 14.49 -5.14
C TYR A 33 -16.77 13.62 -5.03
N ILE A 34 -16.38 13.31 -3.80
CA ILE A 34 -15.18 12.53 -3.48
C ILE A 34 -15.58 11.34 -2.61
N VAL A 35 -15.07 10.16 -2.95
CA VAL A 35 -15.14 8.99 -2.06
C VAL A 35 -13.89 8.97 -1.20
N ASN A 36 -14.07 8.86 0.11
CA ASN A 36 -13.01 8.84 1.11
C ASN A 36 -12.76 7.41 1.60
N SER A 37 -11.56 6.89 1.29
CA SER A 37 -11.04 5.60 1.78
C SER A 37 -10.36 5.70 3.15
N PHE A 38 -10.32 6.90 3.74
CA PHE A 38 -9.78 7.26 5.06
C PHE A 38 -8.25 7.09 5.21
N TYR A 39 -7.73 5.86 5.11
CA TYR A 39 -6.36 5.52 5.51
C TYR A 39 -5.24 6.24 4.73
N PRO A 40 -5.36 6.49 3.40
CA PRO A 40 -4.38 7.30 2.66
C PRO A 40 -4.22 8.73 3.20
N HIS A 41 -5.22 9.24 3.91
CA HIS A 41 -5.21 10.60 4.45
C HIS A 41 -4.73 10.67 5.90
N THR A 42 -4.36 9.54 6.53
CA THR A 42 -3.72 9.53 7.86
C THR A 42 -2.26 10.00 7.78
N ALA A 43 -1.61 10.27 8.92
CA ALA A 43 -0.19 10.65 8.93
C ALA A 43 0.70 9.52 8.35
N ALA A 44 0.45 8.27 8.73
CA ALA A 44 1.15 7.11 8.18
C ALA A 44 0.84 6.90 6.70
N GLY A 45 -0.43 7.01 6.28
CA GLY A 45 -0.82 6.87 4.88
C GLY A 45 -0.17 7.91 3.96
N ARG A 46 -0.15 9.19 4.38
CA ARG A 46 0.56 10.26 3.65
C ARG A 46 2.07 10.05 3.61
N CYS A 47 2.66 9.57 4.71
CA CYS A 47 4.09 9.24 4.75
C CYS A 47 4.40 8.10 3.77
N TRP A 48 3.61 7.04 3.79
CA TRP A 48 3.73 5.89 2.90
C TRP A 48 3.66 6.30 1.42
N THR A 49 2.59 6.97 1.00
CA THR A 49 2.40 7.37 -0.42
C THR A 49 3.46 8.37 -0.86
N GLY A 50 3.76 9.38 -0.02
CA GLY A 50 4.78 10.39 -0.32
C GLY A 50 6.19 9.81 -0.41
N ALA A 51 6.55 8.87 0.48
CA ALA A 51 7.85 8.20 0.44
C ALA A 51 7.98 7.32 -0.81
N ALA A 52 6.96 6.53 -1.15
CA ALA A 52 6.97 5.68 -2.34
C ALA A 52 7.13 6.50 -3.64
N GLN A 53 6.36 7.58 -3.78
CA GLN A 53 6.45 8.46 -4.94
C GLN A 53 7.81 9.15 -5.03
N ARG A 54 8.36 9.62 -3.90
CA ARG A 54 9.69 10.22 -3.86
C ARG A 54 10.80 9.22 -4.22
N LEU A 55 10.72 7.99 -3.73
CA LEU A 55 11.67 6.93 -4.08
C LEU A 55 11.59 6.61 -5.58
N SER A 56 10.39 6.50 -6.14
CA SER A 56 10.21 6.30 -7.57
C SER A 56 10.83 7.44 -8.39
N GLN A 57 10.67 8.70 -7.97
CA GLN A 57 11.31 9.85 -8.62
C GLN A 57 12.84 9.83 -8.51
N LEU A 58 13.39 9.49 -7.34
CA LEU A 58 14.84 9.42 -7.12
C LEU A 58 15.52 8.28 -7.88
N LEU A 59 14.75 7.24 -8.21
CA LEU A 59 15.20 6.10 -9.00
C LEU A 59 14.81 6.27 -10.48
N ASP A 60 14.72 7.49 -11.00
CA ASP A 60 14.44 7.79 -12.42
C ASP A 60 13.17 7.10 -12.98
N GLY A 61 12.14 6.93 -12.14
CA GLY A 61 10.90 6.25 -12.52
C GLY A 61 11.04 4.72 -12.58
N HIS A 62 12.13 4.15 -12.06
CA HIS A 62 12.25 2.71 -11.88
C HIS A 62 11.11 2.19 -11.02
N ARG A 63 10.54 1.11 -11.51
CA ARG A 63 9.37 0.47 -10.92
C ARG A 63 9.79 -0.42 -9.78
N THR A 64 8.84 -0.64 -8.88
CA THR A 64 8.99 -1.60 -7.80
C THR A 64 9.17 -3.00 -8.39
N ASN A 65 10.24 -3.69 -8.01
CA ASN A 65 10.44 -5.11 -8.37
C ASN A 65 9.45 -6.02 -7.63
N LEU A 66 8.97 -5.56 -6.48
CA LEU A 66 8.01 -6.26 -5.64
C LEU A 66 7.02 -5.25 -5.08
N ALA A 67 5.73 -5.60 -5.17
CA ALA A 67 4.64 -4.90 -4.51
C ALA A 67 3.76 -5.94 -3.80
N GLN A 68 3.50 -5.72 -2.51
CA GLN A 68 2.75 -6.64 -1.67
C GLN A 68 1.72 -5.91 -0.81
N LEU A 69 0.57 -6.54 -0.62
CA LEU A 69 -0.49 -6.12 0.29
C LEU A 69 -1.03 -7.34 1.03
N THR A 70 -1.11 -7.27 2.36
CA THR A 70 -1.87 -8.22 3.18
C THR A 70 -2.98 -7.45 3.90
N THR A 71 -4.21 -7.92 3.77
CA THR A 71 -5.39 -7.23 4.32
C THR A 71 -6.58 -8.17 4.48
N SER A 72 -7.68 -7.64 5.01
CA SER A 72 -8.97 -8.30 5.18
C SER A 72 -10.00 -7.76 4.18
N ARG A 73 -11.17 -8.39 4.10
CA ARG A 73 -12.25 -7.96 3.20
C ARG A 73 -12.77 -6.56 3.53
N GLN A 74 -12.85 -6.24 4.81
CA GLN A 74 -13.32 -4.95 5.33
C GLN A 74 -12.44 -3.80 4.84
N LEU A 75 -11.12 -4.03 4.79
CA LEU A 75 -10.13 -2.99 4.50
C LEU A 75 -9.45 -3.16 3.13
N LEU A 76 -9.97 -4.07 2.30
CA LEU A 76 -9.45 -4.30 0.96
C LEU A 76 -9.48 -3.01 0.12
N TYR A 77 -10.57 -2.25 0.19
CA TYR A 77 -10.72 -1.02 -0.58
C TYR A 77 -9.66 0.03 -0.20
N SER A 78 -9.51 0.32 1.10
CA SER A 78 -8.51 1.26 1.59
C SER A 78 -7.08 0.78 1.39
N GLY A 79 -6.84 -0.54 1.50
CA GLY A 79 -5.54 -1.15 1.20
C GLY A 79 -5.14 -1.02 -0.27
N LEU A 80 -6.09 -1.24 -1.20
CA LEU A 80 -5.86 -1.01 -2.63
C LEU A 80 -5.62 0.47 -2.94
N ASP A 81 -6.37 1.39 -2.31
CA ASP A 81 -6.17 2.82 -2.52
C ASP A 81 -4.78 3.29 -2.03
N LEU A 82 -4.35 2.85 -0.83
CA LEU A 82 -2.98 3.07 -0.33
C LEU A 82 -1.92 2.56 -1.29
N LEU A 83 -2.12 1.35 -1.83
CA LEU A 83 -1.18 0.73 -2.74
C LEU A 83 -1.10 1.48 -4.07
N PHE A 84 -2.23 1.78 -4.69
CA PHE A 84 -2.28 2.41 -6.00
C PHE A 84 -1.78 3.86 -5.97
N GLN A 85 -2.09 4.62 -4.92
CA GLN A 85 -1.51 5.95 -4.72
C GLN A 85 0.02 5.89 -4.55
N ALA A 86 0.54 4.90 -3.82
CA ALA A 86 1.98 4.73 -3.64
C ALA A 86 2.70 4.31 -4.93
N LEU A 87 2.07 3.46 -5.75
CA LEU A 87 2.60 3.06 -7.06
C LEU A 87 2.47 4.17 -8.14
N GLY A 88 1.63 5.19 -7.90
CA GLY A 88 1.36 6.23 -8.89
C GLY A 88 0.76 5.69 -10.20
N CYS A 89 0.08 4.54 -10.14
CA CYS A 89 -0.45 3.88 -11.33
C CYS A 89 -1.70 4.58 -11.86
N ASP A 90 -1.83 4.64 -13.19
CA ASP A 90 -3.09 4.98 -13.83
C ASP A 90 -4.01 3.74 -13.87
N LEU A 91 -5.05 3.77 -13.04
CA LEU A 91 -6.05 2.70 -12.94
C LEU A 91 -7.05 2.68 -14.10
N ALA A 92 -7.00 3.64 -15.02
CA ALA A 92 -7.79 3.57 -16.26
C ALA A 92 -7.34 2.40 -17.15
N ALA A 93 -6.13 1.86 -16.92
CA ALA A 93 -5.64 0.67 -17.58
C ALA A 93 -6.20 -0.61 -16.94
N GLN A 94 -6.48 -1.63 -17.76
CA GLN A 94 -7.09 -2.88 -17.31
C GLN A 94 -6.16 -3.62 -16.33
N ALA A 95 -6.60 -3.76 -15.08
CA ALA A 95 -6.02 -4.69 -14.12
C ALA A 95 -6.64 -6.07 -14.29
N SER A 96 -5.84 -7.13 -14.16
CA SER A 96 -6.34 -8.50 -14.06
C SER A 96 -5.99 -9.11 -12.71
N VAL A 97 -6.88 -9.96 -12.20
CA VAL A 97 -6.70 -10.65 -10.93
C VAL A 97 -6.67 -12.16 -11.19
N GLY A 98 -5.68 -12.84 -10.65
CA GLY A 98 -5.58 -14.31 -10.68
C GLY A 98 -5.40 -14.87 -9.28
N LEU A 99 -6.08 -15.97 -8.97
CA LEU A 99 -5.84 -16.74 -7.75
C LEU A 99 -4.55 -17.56 -7.93
N LEU A 100 -3.59 -17.38 -7.03
CA LEU A 100 -2.34 -18.14 -7.02
C LEU A 100 -2.37 -19.30 -6.03
N ASP A 101 -2.94 -19.06 -4.85
CA ASP A 101 -3.01 -20.04 -3.77
C ASP A 101 -4.15 -19.71 -2.80
N SER A 102 -4.53 -20.67 -1.97
CA SER A 102 -5.52 -20.50 -0.91
C SER A 102 -5.16 -21.37 0.29
N ASP A 103 -5.12 -20.76 1.46
CA ASP A 103 -5.04 -21.43 2.76
C ASP A 103 -6.36 -21.23 3.55
N ASP A 104 -6.40 -21.72 4.80
CA ASP A 104 -7.61 -21.67 5.64
C ASP A 104 -8.07 -20.22 5.90
N ASP A 105 -7.13 -19.28 6.01
CA ASP A 105 -7.39 -17.90 6.43
C ASP A 105 -7.23 -16.89 5.29
N PHE A 106 -6.47 -17.19 4.24
CA PHE A 106 -6.10 -16.26 3.17
C PHE A 106 -6.18 -16.85 1.77
N HIS A 107 -6.64 -16.01 0.83
CA HIS A 107 -6.39 -16.18 -0.59
C HIS A 107 -5.16 -15.37 -1.00
N THR A 108 -4.23 -16.00 -1.72
CA THR A 108 -3.11 -15.31 -2.35
C THR A 108 -3.46 -15.03 -3.81
N LEU A 109 -3.52 -13.75 -4.16
CA LEU A 109 -3.94 -13.24 -5.46
C LEU A 109 -2.77 -12.52 -6.14
N SER A 110 -2.66 -12.65 -7.45
CA SER A 110 -1.82 -11.78 -8.30
C SER A 110 -2.71 -10.72 -8.91
N LEU A 111 -2.47 -9.44 -8.59
CA LEU A 111 -2.99 -8.34 -9.41
C LEU A 111 -1.93 -7.94 -10.43
N ASN A 112 -2.23 -8.15 -11.71
CA ASN A 112 -1.37 -7.71 -12.79
C ASN A 112 -1.88 -6.34 -13.26
N LEU A 113 -1.06 -5.32 -13.01
CA LEU A 113 -1.20 -3.98 -13.56
C LEU A 113 -0.32 -3.91 -14.83
N PRO A 114 -0.51 -2.93 -15.72
CA PRO A 114 0.31 -2.83 -16.93
C PRO A 114 1.81 -2.76 -16.59
N GLU A 115 2.12 -2.08 -15.49
CA GLU A 115 3.49 -1.71 -15.17
C GLU A 115 4.06 -2.39 -13.92
N SER A 116 3.27 -3.18 -13.21
CA SER A 116 3.68 -3.87 -11.99
C SER A 116 2.82 -5.11 -11.74
N ARG A 117 3.36 -6.04 -10.95
CA ARG A 117 2.61 -7.16 -10.38
C ARG A 117 2.56 -7.01 -8.87
N VAL A 118 1.37 -7.13 -8.32
CA VAL A 118 1.12 -7.07 -6.88
C VAL A 118 0.75 -8.47 -6.39
N LEU A 119 1.37 -8.90 -5.31
CA LEU A 119 0.91 -10.06 -4.54
C LEU A 119 0.00 -9.59 -3.41
N LEU A 120 -1.27 -9.99 -3.46
CA LEU A 120 -2.28 -9.67 -2.44
C LEU A 120 -2.62 -10.92 -1.64
N ARG A 121 -2.41 -10.88 -0.32
CA ARG A 121 -2.98 -11.86 0.61
C ARG A 121 -4.24 -11.28 1.23
N LEU A 122 -5.39 -11.85 0.89
CA LEU A 122 -6.71 -11.38 1.30
C LEU A 122 -7.34 -12.40 2.24
N GLN A 123 -7.73 -11.97 3.44
CA GLN A 123 -8.47 -12.81 4.38
C GLN A 123 -9.72 -13.40 3.70
N SER A 124 -9.87 -14.72 3.75
CA SER A 124 -10.87 -15.49 3.00
C SER A 124 -12.27 -15.44 3.65
N TRP A 125 -12.33 -15.15 4.95
CA TRP A 125 -13.53 -15.14 5.77
C TRP A 125 -13.83 -13.79 6.42
N MET A 126 -15.05 -13.63 6.92
CA MET A 126 -15.54 -12.48 7.70
C MET A 126 -16.55 -13.01 8.72
N ALA A 127 -16.52 -12.49 9.96
CA ALA A 127 -17.52 -12.84 10.98
C ALA A 127 -18.87 -12.23 10.57
N THR A 128 -19.91 -13.08 10.46
CA THR A 128 -21.23 -12.62 9.98
C THR A 128 -22.03 -11.85 11.03
N ASP A 129 -21.73 -12.08 12.31
CA ASP A 129 -22.32 -11.43 13.47
C ASP A 129 -21.65 -10.09 13.82
N ASP A 130 -20.37 -9.94 13.47
CA ASP A 130 -19.62 -8.69 13.60
C ASP A 130 -18.70 -8.45 12.38
N PRO A 131 -19.24 -7.93 11.26
CA PRO A 131 -18.51 -7.83 10.01
C PRO A 131 -17.40 -6.78 10.03
N ASP A 132 -17.44 -5.82 10.96
CA ASP A 132 -16.45 -4.72 11.02
C ASP A 132 -15.21 -5.09 11.84
N LEU A 133 -15.30 -6.11 12.69
CA LEU A 133 -14.20 -6.61 13.50
C LEU A 133 -13.54 -7.85 12.89
N HIS A 134 -12.56 -8.41 13.62
CA HIS A 134 -11.89 -9.67 13.29
C HIS A 134 -11.01 -9.67 12.04
N SER A 135 -10.54 -8.50 11.59
CA SER A 135 -9.41 -8.43 10.67
C SER A 135 -8.15 -8.98 11.36
N LEU A 136 -7.61 -10.10 10.86
CA LEU A 136 -6.31 -10.61 11.31
C LEU A 136 -5.19 -9.64 10.95
N VAL A 137 -5.27 -9.07 9.75
CA VAL A 137 -4.39 -8.00 9.27
C VAL A 137 -5.26 -6.90 8.68
N MET A 138 -5.13 -5.69 9.21
CA MET A 138 -5.81 -4.52 8.67
C MET A 138 -5.12 -4.03 7.38
N HIS A 139 -3.90 -3.51 7.51
CA HIS A 139 -3.08 -3.07 6.39
C HIS A 139 -1.62 -3.40 6.66
N GLN A 140 -1.02 -4.20 5.79
CA GLN A 140 0.42 -4.40 5.74
C GLN A 140 0.88 -4.32 4.29
N LEU A 141 1.77 -3.38 3.97
CA LEU A 141 2.22 -3.12 2.60
C LEU A 141 3.74 -3.11 2.50
N SER A 142 4.27 -3.57 1.38
CA SER A 142 5.70 -3.53 1.07
C SER A 142 5.94 -3.25 -0.40
N LEU A 143 6.87 -2.34 -0.68
CA LEU A 143 7.39 -2.02 -2.01
C LEU A 143 8.91 -2.18 -2.00
N ALA A 144 9.48 -2.93 -2.94
CA ALA A 144 10.93 -3.12 -3.00
C ALA A 144 11.53 -2.73 -4.36
N TRP A 145 12.78 -2.26 -4.27
CA TRP A 145 13.68 -1.89 -5.36
C TRP A 145 15.05 -2.54 -5.11
N PRO A 146 15.99 -2.51 -6.07
CA PRO A 146 17.33 -3.04 -5.84
C PRO A 146 18.10 -2.28 -4.74
N SER A 147 17.71 -1.04 -4.48
CA SER A 147 18.28 -0.16 -3.46
C SER A 147 17.72 -0.38 -2.05
N GLY A 148 16.67 -1.20 -1.87
CA GLY A 148 16.02 -1.43 -0.58
C GLY A 148 14.51 -1.59 -0.68
N TYR A 149 13.82 -1.59 0.45
CA TYR A 149 12.36 -1.71 0.51
C TYR A 149 11.71 -0.72 1.48
N LEU A 150 10.52 -0.28 1.12
CA LEU A 150 9.62 0.54 1.93
C LEU A 150 8.51 -0.35 2.49
N SER A 151 8.20 -0.20 3.77
CA SER A 151 7.16 -0.98 4.46
C SER A 151 6.19 -0.06 5.22
N LEU A 152 4.91 -0.44 5.22
CA LEU A 152 3.90 0.03 6.16
C LEU A 152 3.44 -1.19 6.97
N ASP A 153 3.82 -1.23 8.24
CA ASP A 153 3.70 -2.45 9.04
C ASP A 153 2.30 -2.65 9.65
N ALA A 154 1.57 -1.55 9.83
CA ALA A 154 0.18 -1.55 10.29
C ALA A 154 -0.55 -0.28 9.80
N SER A 155 -1.88 -0.24 9.96
CA SER A 155 -2.76 0.85 9.48
C SER A 155 -2.30 2.28 9.83
N TYR A 156 -1.68 2.45 11.01
CA TYR A 156 -1.23 3.74 11.52
C TYR A 156 0.30 3.82 11.66
N GLY A 157 1.02 2.99 10.90
CA GLY A 157 2.47 2.90 10.95
C GLY A 157 2.97 1.80 11.91
N PRO A 158 4.29 1.62 12.00
CA PRO A 158 5.31 2.49 11.43
C PRO A 158 5.42 2.39 9.89
N VAL A 159 6.02 3.44 9.31
CA VAL A 159 6.52 3.42 7.92
C VAL A 159 8.04 3.38 7.98
N ASN A 160 8.65 2.38 7.39
CA ASN A 160 10.11 2.18 7.44
C ASN A 160 10.70 2.06 6.02
N TRP A 161 11.86 2.69 5.81
CA TRP A 161 12.73 2.42 4.67
C TRP A 161 13.92 1.58 5.12
N THR A 162 14.14 0.44 4.48
CA THR A 162 15.28 -0.42 4.73
C THR A 162 16.17 -0.45 3.48
N PRO A 163 17.33 0.25 3.47
CA PRO A 163 18.25 0.17 2.34
C PRO A 163 18.76 -1.26 2.14
N ALA A 164 19.04 -1.60 0.87
CA ALA A 164 19.82 -2.78 0.55
C ALA A 164 21.21 -2.64 1.17
N LEU A 165 21.72 -3.75 1.71
CA LEU A 165 23.06 -3.76 2.26
C LEU A 165 24.07 -3.49 1.13
N TYR A 166 24.90 -2.48 1.32
CA TYR A 166 25.97 -2.14 0.40
C TYR A 166 27.31 -2.21 1.12
N ALA A 167 28.27 -2.93 0.52
CA ALA A 167 29.63 -3.02 0.99
C ALA A 167 30.58 -2.77 -0.18
N GLU A 168 31.33 -1.66 -0.13
CA GLU A 168 32.26 -1.25 -1.20
C GLU A 168 33.33 -2.31 -1.50
N ALA A 169 33.66 -3.18 -0.54
CA ALA A 169 34.72 -4.19 -0.64
C ALA A 169 34.21 -5.64 -0.75
N HIS A 170 32.96 -5.86 -1.17
CA HIS A 170 32.40 -7.22 -1.23
C HIS A 170 33.00 -8.12 -2.33
N ASP A 171 33.78 -7.56 -3.26
CA ASP A 171 34.50 -8.32 -4.29
C ASP A 171 35.71 -9.12 -3.75
N ASP A 172 36.05 -9.00 -2.46
CA ASP A 172 36.99 -9.91 -1.81
C ASP A 172 36.24 -11.15 -1.27
N ASP A 173 36.33 -12.27 -1.98
CA ASP A 173 35.74 -13.58 -1.61
C ASP A 173 36.11 -14.06 -0.18
N ARG A 174 37.13 -13.46 0.45
CA ARG A 174 37.51 -13.75 1.84
C ARG A 174 36.65 -13.00 2.88
N GLN A 175 35.94 -11.95 2.46
CA GLN A 175 35.02 -11.15 3.27
C GLN A 175 33.57 -11.42 2.87
N THR A 176 33.14 -12.67 3.11
CA THR A 176 31.72 -13.00 2.99
C THR A 176 30.90 -12.26 4.05
N LEU A 177 29.61 -12.07 3.79
CA LEU A 177 28.66 -11.43 4.72
C LEU A 177 28.70 -12.05 6.13
N TYR A 178 29.01 -13.35 6.22
CA TYR A 178 29.02 -14.12 7.46
C TYR A 178 30.40 -14.16 8.15
N THR A 179 31.48 -13.79 7.46
CA THR A 179 32.86 -13.79 8.00
C THR A 179 33.41 -12.38 8.21
N SER A 180 32.72 -11.37 7.68
CA SER A 180 33.00 -9.96 7.82
C SER A 180 32.80 -9.48 9.27
N LYS A 181 33.84 -8.86 9.86
CA LYS A 181 33.74 -8.06 11.10
C LYS A 181 33.47 -6.57 10.79
N ALA A 182 32.97 -6.26 9.60
CA ALA A 182 32.88 -4.89 9.14
C ALA A 182 31.74 -4.13 9.82
N ASP A 183 32.01 -2.87 10.15
CA ASP A 183 31.09 -1.98 10.87
C ASP A 183 29.76 -1.75 10.12
N TYR A 184 29.72 -1.98 8.80
CA TYR A 184 28.49 -1.86 8.00
C TYR A 184 27.41 -2.89 8.39
N LEU A 185 27.78 -4.01 9.02
CA LEU A 185 26.83 -5.01 9.53
C LEU A 185 26.13 -4.57 10.82
N GLN A 186 26.64 -3.55 11.51
CA GLN A 186 26.05 -3.01 12.74
C GLN A 186 25.24 -1.71 12.52
N GLN A 187 25.17 -1.22 11.29
CA GLN A 187 24.37 -0.03 10.97
C GLN A 187 22.87 -0.35 11.03
N ALA A 188 22.07 0.60 11.52
CA ALA A 188 20.62 0.46 11.58
C ALA A 188 20.08 0.18 10.17
N THR A 189 19.52 -1.02 9.98
CA THR A 189 19.06 -1.48 8.68
C THR A 189 17.71 -0.91 8.30
N ALA A 190 16.90 -0.45 9.25
CA ALA A 190 15.60 0.16 8.99
C ALA A 190 15.58 1.61 9.52
N MET A 191 15.26 2.54 8.61
CA MET A 191 15.10 3.96 8.90
C MET A 191 13.60 4.26 9.10
N PRO A 192 13.16 4.59 10.33
CA PRO A 192 11.77 4.95 10.56
C PRO A 192 11.47 6.30 9.90
N LEU A 193 10.52 6.30 8.96
CA LEU A 193 10.00 7.50 8.32
C LEU A 193 8.76 8.03 9.03
N HIS A 194 7.99 7.13 9.66
CA HIS A 194 6.87 7.46 10.54
C HIS A 194 6.82 6.43 11.68
N PRO A 195 6.66 6.86 12.95
CA PRO A 195 6.62 5.92 14.08
C PRO A 195 5.30 5.13 14.12
N ALA A 196 5.24 4.09 14.94
CA ALA A 196 3.96 3.48 15.30
C ALA A 196 3.10 4.52 16.05
N ALA A 197 1.78 4.43 15.92
CA ALA A 197 0.90 5.18 16.81
C ALA A 197 1.19 4.79 18.26
N SER A 198 1.41 5.79 19.12
CA SER A 198 1.59 5.56 20.56
C SER A 198 0.31 4.98 21.15
N ILE A 199 0.45 3.89 21.91
CA ILE A 199 -0.64 3.41 22.77
C ILE A 199 -0.81 4.48 23.85
N GLY A 200 -1.93 5.21 23.80
CA GLY A 200 -2.32 6.20 24.80
C GLY A 200 -2.85 5.56 26.07
#